data_AF-A0A7W0V4U6-F1
#
_entry.id   AF-A0A7W0V4U6-F1
#
_cell.length_a   1.000
_cell.length_b   1.000
_cell.length_c   1.000
_cell.angle_alpha   90.00
_cell.angle_beta   90.00
_cell.angle_gamma   90.00
#
_symmetry.space_group_name_H-M   'P 1'
#
loop_
_entity.id
_entity.type
_entity.pdbx_description
1 polymer ?
#
loop_
_entity_poly.entity_id
_entity_poly.type
_entity_poly.pdbx_seq_one_letter_code
_entity_poly.pdbx_strand_id
1 'polypeptide(L)'
;IKSFDDFAPDDFRRMSPRFQGENFNKNLELVSQIEKIAAEKGCAPAQLALAWVLAQGEDIVPIPGTKRRKYLEQNVAALEVRLTPEDLRRIDEIAPKGVAAGARYPEAMMSAANR
;
A
#
# COMPACT_ATOMS: atom_id res chain seq x y z
N ILE A 1 1.80 7.20 11.00
CA ILE A 1 1.42 5.80 11.25
C ILE A 1 2.67 4.94 11.10
N LYS A 2 3.47 4.88 12.16
CA LYS A 2 4.64 4.01 12.34
C LYS A 2 4.51 3.15 13.60
N SER A 3 3.53 3.44 14.45
CA SER A 3 3.19 2.69 15.65
C SER A 3 1.68 2.50 15.73
N PHE A 4 1.23 1.51 16.52
CA PHE A 4 -0.19 1.29 16.79
C PHE A 4 -0.86 2.50 17.46
N ASP A 5 -0.08 3.25 18.25
CA ASP A 5 -0.58 4.41 18.99
C ASP A 5 -0.77 5.65 18.10
N ASP A 6 -0.27 5.63 16.86
CA ASP A 6 -0.54 6.69 15.88
C ASP A 6 -2.00 6.69 15.38
N PHE A 7 -2.75 5.61 15.63
CA PHE A 7 -4.17 5.54 15.26
C PHE A 7 -5.04 6.30 16.27
N ALA A 8 -6.05 7.04 15.81
CA ALA A 8 -7.06 7.60 16.71
C ALA A 8 -7.81 6.46 17.45
N PRO A 9 -8.33 6.69 18.67
CA PRO A 9 -9.01 5.63 19.44
C PRO A 9 -10.19 4.97 18.71
N ASP A 10 -10.86 5.71 17.85
CA ASP A 10 -12.03 5.30 17.05
C ASP A 10 -11.66 4.82 15.62
N ASP A 11 -10.37 4.73 15.28
CA ASP A 11 -9.92 4.28 13.97
C ASP A 11 -10.17 2.78 13.77
N PHE A 12 -10.95 2.42 12.74
CA PHE A 12 -11.28 1.02 12.45
C PHE A 12 -10.04 0.12 12.27
N ARG A 13 -8.89 0.68 11.87
CA ARG A 13 -7.65 -0.09 11.69
C ARG A 13 -7.15 -0.67 13.01
N ARG A 14 -7.50 -0.07 14.15
CA ARG A 14 -7.25 -0.65 15.48
C ARG A 14 -7.92 -2.00 15.69
N MET A 15 -8.91 -2.38 14.88
CA MET A 15 -9.55 -3.70 14.90
C MET A 15 -9.12 -4.60 13.74
N SER A 16 -8.39 -4.08 12.75
CA SER A 16 -7.99 -4.84 11.56
C SER A 16 -6.76 -5.72 11.86
N PRO A 17 -6.78 -7.03 11.53
CA PRO A 17 -5.69 -7.95 11.85
C PRO A 17 -4.32 -7.56 11.27
N ARG A 18 -4.29 -6.84 10.14
CA ARG A 18 -3.05 -6.36 9.50
C ARG A 18 -2.30 -5.29 10.30
N PHE A 19 -3.01 -4.62 11.20
CA PHE A 19 -2.49 -3.50 11.99
C PHE A 19 -2.36 -3.86 13.48
N GLN A 20 -2.37 -5.15 13.83
CA GLN A 20 -2.20 -5.64 15.20
C GLN A 20 -0.81 -6.26 15.43
N GLY A 21 -0.22 -5.99 16.60
CA GLY A 21 0.94 -6.72 17.12
C GLY A 21 2.03 -7.02 16.08
N GLU A 22 2.45 -8.27 16.02
CA GLU A 22 3.49 -8.71 15.07
C GLU A 22 3.10 -8.56 13.60
N ASN A 23 1.82 -8.66 13.25
CA ASN A 23 1.38 -8.47 11.86
C ASN A 23 1.69 -7.06 11.40
N PHE A 24 1.46 -6.07 12.28
CA PHE A 24 1.76 -4.68 11.96
C PHE A 24 3.25 -4.46 11.74
N ASN A 25 4.10 -5.00 12.61
CA ASN A 25 5.55 -4.90 12.49
C ASN A 25 6.05 -5.55 11.18
N LYS A 26 5.60 -6.78 10.89
CA LYS A 26 5.94 -7.47 9.62
C LYS A 26 5.50 -6.66 8.40
N ASN A 27 4.30 -6.07 8.43
CA ASN A 27 3.82 -5.23 7.35
C ASN A 27 4.61 -3.92 7.23
N LEU A 28 5.09 -3.33 8.33
CA LEU A 28 5.96 -2.16 8.30
C LEU A 28 7.35 -2.46 7.72
N GLU A 29 7.88 -3.67 7.93
CA GLU A 29 9.13 -4.11 7.29
C GLU A 29 8.98 -4.15 5.77
N LEU A 30 7.85 -4.67 5.25
CA LEU A 30 7.54 -4.64 3.82
C LEU A 30 7.47 -3.20 3.30
N VAL A 31 6.75 -2.32 4.02
CA VAL A 31 6.66 -0.90 3.66
C VAL A 31 8.04 -0.25 3.62
N SER A 32 8.92 -0.54 4.58
CA SER A 32 10.28 -0.01 4.62
C SER A 32 11.10 -0.36 3.37
N GLN A 33 10.93 -1.57 2.82
CA GLN A 33 11.62 -1.95 1.58
C GLN A 33 11.05 -1.20 0.36
N ILE A 34 9.72 -1.01 0.30
CA ILE A 34 9.06 -0.20 -0.74
C ILE A 34 9.50 1.28 -0.64
N GLU A 35 9.65 1.81 0.58
CA GLU A 35 10.16 3.17 0.81
C GLU A 35 11.57 3.37 0.23
N LYS A 36 12.45 2.36 0.30
CA LYS A 36 13.78 2.42 -0.30
C LYS A 36 13.72 2.53 -1.82
N ILE A 37 12.90 1.71 -2.48
CA ILE A 37 12.70 1.80 -3.93
C ILE A 37 12.13 3.17 -4.28
N ALA A 38 11.13 3.66 -3.54
CA ALA A 38 10.53 4.96 -3.80
C ALA A 38 11.57 6.09 -3.70
N ALA A 39 12.46 6.03 -2.70
CA ALA A 39 13.56 6.97 -2.54
C ALA A 39 14.56 6.90 -3.70
N GLU A 40 14.95 5.71 -4.16
CA GLU A 40 15.81 5.52 -5.34
C GLU A 40 15.16 6.12 -6.61
N LYS A 41 13.84 6.02 -6.74
CA LYS A 41 13.07 6.60 -7.86
C LYS A 41 12.72 8.08 -7.67
N GLY A 42 13.09 8.69 -6.53
CA GLY A 42 12.80 10.09 -6.23
C GLY A 42 11.30 10.40 -6.10
N CYS A 43 10.48 9.43 -5.70
CA CYS A 43 9.03 9.60 -5.57
C CYS A 43 8.52 9.19 -4.17
N ALA A 44 7.27 9.52 -3.88
CA ALA A 44 6.62 9.07 -2.65
C ALA A 44 6.21 7.59 -2.76
N PRO A 45 6.18 6.82 -1.64
CA PRO A 45 5.77 5.41 -1.68
C PRO A 45 4.37 5.18 -2.28
N ALA A 46 3.43 6.11 -2.05
CA ALA A 46 2.10 6.04 -2.65
C ALA A 46 2.13 6.23 -4.18
N GLN A 47 3.03 7.06 -4.70
CA GLN A 47 3.22 7.24 -6.15
C GLN A 47 3.83 6.00 -6.77
N LEU A 48 4.83 5.40 -6.10
CA LEU A 48 5.42 4.14 -6.53
C LEU A 48 4.36 3.03 -6.61
N ALA A 49 3.50 2.91 -5.60
CA ALA A 49 2.42 1.94 -5.58
C ALA A 49 1.42 2.15 -6.74
N LEU A 50 1.02 3.40 -7.03
CA LEU A 50 0.13 3.71 -8.15
C LEU A 50 0.77 3.42 -9.50
N ALA A 51 2.06 3.76 -9.67
CA ALA A 51 2.82 3.46 -10.88
C ALA A 51 2.94 1.95 -11.11
N TRP A 52 3.13 1.16 -10.04
CA TRP A 52 3.14 -0.30 -10.14
C TRP A 52 1.78 -0.84 -10.60
N VAL A 53 0.66 -0.32 -10.07
CA VAL A 53 -0.70 -0.73 -10.50
C VAL A 53 -0.91 -0.44 -11.99
N LEU A 54 -0.53 0.76 -12.44
CA LEU A 54 -0.62 1.16 -13.85
C LEU A 54 0.26 0.29 -14.77
N ALA A 55 1.37 -0.24 -14.26
CA ALA A 55 2.27 -1.10 -15.02
C ALA A 55 1.75 -2.53 -15.22
N GLN A 56 0.67 -2.93 -14.55
CA GLN A 56 0.15 -4.31 -14.63
C GLN A 56 -0.65 -4.60 -15.92
N GLY A 57 -1.07 -3.58 -16.66
CA GLY A 57 -1.85 -3.75 -17.90
C GLY A 57 -2.41 -2.42 -18.41
N GLU A 58 -2.61 -2.31 -19.72
CA GLU A 58 -3.18 -1.11 -20.36
C GLU A 58 -4.67 -0.90 -20.04
N ASP A 59 -5.35 -1.97 -19.60
CA ASP A 59 -6.75 -1.98 -19.18
C ASP A 59 -6.95 -1.71 -17.67
N ILE A 60 -5.86 -1.43 -16.94
CA ILE A 60 -5.88 -1.22 -15.50
C ILE A 60 -5.82 0.28 -15.17
N VAL A 61 -6.87 0.78 -14.51
CA VAL A 61 -6.97 2.17 -14.06
C VAL A 61 -7.16 2.24 -12.54
N PRO A 62 -6.17 2.74 -11.77
CA PRO A 62 -6.35 2.91 -10.33
C PRO A 62 -7.33 4.06 -10.03
N ILE A 63 -8.15 3.88 -9.00
CA ILE A 63 -9.10 4.90 -8.51
C ILE A 63 -8.68 5.35 -7.10
N PRO A 64 -7.60 6.14 -6.95
CA PRO A 64 -7.11 6.55 -5.64
C PRO A 64 -8.04 7.60 -5.01
N GLY A 65 -8.64 7.27 -3.87
CA GLY A 65 -9.46 8.20 -3.10
C GLY A 65 -8.64 9.28 -2.39
N THR A 66 -9.11 10.52 -2.40
CA THR A 66 -8.54 11.62 -1.61
C THR A 66 -9.61 12.67 -1.28
N LYS A 67 -9.44 13.36 -0.14
CA LYS A 67 -10.28 14.51 0.27
C LYS A 67 -9.59 15.87 0.07
N ARG A 68 -8.32 15.89 -0.37
CA ARG A 68 -7.48 17.11 -0.40
C ARG A 68 -6.75 17.24 -1.73
N ARG A 69 -6.77 18.44 -2.34
CA ARG A 69 -6.15 18.73 -3.66
C ARG A 69 -4.66 18.37 -3.72
N LYS A 70 -3.89 18.68 -2.68
CA LYS A 70 -2.47 18.30 -2.60
C LYS A 70 -2.19 16.81 -2.82
N TYR A 71 -3.09 15.94 -2.36
CA TYR A 71 -2.94 14.49 -2.54
C TYR A 71 -3.47 14.04 -3.90
N LEU A 72 -4.43 14.77 -4.50
CA LEU A 72 -4.80 14.55 -5.90
C LEU A 72 -3.60 14.83 -6.80
N GLU A 73 -2.94 15.97 -6.62
CA GLU A 73 -1.73 16.35 -7.36
C GLU A 73 -0.62 15.31 -7.17
N GLN A 74 -0.40 14.86 -5.93
CA GLN A 74 0.54 13.78 -5.64
C GLN A 74 0.18 12.47 -6.35
N ASN A 75 -1.09 12.07 -6.35
CA ASN A 75 -1.56 10.86 -7.03
C ASN A 75 -1.37 10.94 -8.55
N VAL A 76 -1.68 12.10 -9.16
CA VAL A 76 -1.51 12.32 -10.60
C VAL A 76 -0.03 12.25 -10.99
N ALA A 77 0.87 12.79 -10.16
CA ALA A 77 2.31 12.71 -10.40
C ALA A 77 2.88 11.27 -10.39
N ALA A 78 2.11 10.26 -10.00
CA ALA A 78 2.49 8.85 -10.20
C ALA A 78 2.66 8.49 -11.70
N LEU A 79 1.98 9.21 -12.61
CA LEU A 79 2.11 9.02 -14.06
C LEU A 79 3.51 9.33 -14.58
N GLU A 80 4.33 10.07 -13.84
CA GLU A 80 5.70 10.40 -14.20
C GLU A 80 6.73 9.38 -13.68
N VAL A 81 6.31 8.46 -12.81
CA VAL A 81 7.20 7.43 -12.27
C VAL A 81 7.38 6.32 -13.31
N ARG A 82 8.59 6.20 -13.87
CA ARG A 82 8.95 5.16 -14.84
C ARG A 82 9.54 3.95 -14.12
N LEU A 83 8.84 2.82 -14.16
CA LEU A 83 9.33 1.54 -13.62
C LEU A 83 10.00 0.72 -14.71
N THR A 84 11.23 0.29 -14.44
CA THR A 84 11.95 -0.66 -15.29
C THR A 84 11.51 -2.09 -15.00
N PRO A 85 11.79 -3.06 -15.88
CA PRO A 85 11.53 -4.47 -15.59
C PRO A 85 12.20 -4.96 -14.29
N GLU A 86 13.38 -4.43 -13.97
CA GLU A 86 14.08 -4.74 -12.72
C GLU A 86 13.37 -4.15 -11.49
N ASP A 87 12.83 -2.93 -11.59
CA ASP A 87 12.03 -2.34 -10.51
C ASP A 87 10.79 -3.20 -10.23
N LEU A 88 10.09 -3.65 -11.28
CA LEU A 88 8.92 -4.51 -11.16
C LEU A 88 9.26 -5.84 -10.49
N ARG A 89 10.36 -6.49 -10.93
CA ARG A 89 10.86 -7.72 -10.31
C ARG A 89 11.16 -7.54 -8.83
N ARG A 90 11.88 -6.47 -8.45
CA ARG A 90 12.18 -6.15 -7.05
C ARG A 90 10.92 -5.93 -6.22
N ILE A 91 9.92 -5.22 -6.76
CA ILE A 91 8.64 -5.00 -6.08
C ILE A 91 7.92 -6.33 -5.85
N ASP A 92 7.87 -7.21 -6.86
CA ASP A 92 7.22 -8.52 -6.74
C ASP A 92 7.92 -9.46 -5.75
N GLU A 93 9.25 -9.39 -5.64
CA GLU A 93 10.03 -10.12 -4.63
C GLU A 93 9.76 -9.63 -3.21
N ILE A 94 9.62 -8.31 -3.02
CA ILE A 94 9.30 -7.71 -1.72
C ILE A 94 7.85 -7.99 -1.33
N ALA A 95 6.91 -7.81 -2.27
CA ALA A 95 5.49 -7.78 -2.01
C ALA A 95 4.70 -8.84 -2.82
N PRO A 96 5.07 -10.14 -2.76
CA PRO A 96 4.36 -11.15 -3.52
C PRO A 96 2.91 -11.30 -3.04
N LYS A 97 2.05 -11.82 -3.93
CA LYS A 97 0.62 -12.01 -3.62
C LYS A 97 0.46 -12.80 -2.32
N GLY A 98 -0.21 -12.17 -1.34
CA GLY A 98 -0.51 -12.79 -0.05
C GLY A 98 0.54 -12.60 1.04
N VAL A 99 1.63 -11.85 0.80
CA VAL A 99 2.69 -11.63 1.80
C VAL A 99 2.23 -10.83 3.02
N ALA A 100 1.21 -9.98 2.88
CA ALA A 100 0.74 -9.13 3.96
C ALA A 100 0.26 -9.96 5.14
N ALA A 101 0.88 -9.76 6.31
CA ALA A 101 0.57 -10.49 7.52
C ALA A 101 -0.80 -10.07 8.08
N GLY A 102 -1.63 -11.06 8.44
CA GLY A 102 -2.98 -10.85 8.94
C GLY A 102 -4.06 -10.70 7.84
N ALA A 103 -5.28 -11.14 8.16
CA ALA A 103 -6.42 -11.04 7.27
C ALA A 103 -6.81 -9.58 6.99
N ARG A 104 -7.36 -9.32 5.79
CA ARG A 104 -7.77 -7.97 5.36
C ARG A 104 -8.85 -7.38 6.28
N TYR A 105 -9.84 -8.18 6.64
CA TYR A 105 -10.88 -7.82 7.60
C TYR A 105 -10.89 -8.82 8.76
N PRO A 106 -11.40 -8.43 9.93
CA PRO A 106 -11.79 -9.38 10.97
C PRO A 106 -12.73 -10.44 10.39
N GLU A 107 -12.67 -11.66 10.92
CA GLU A 107 -13.46 -12.80 10.44
C GLU A 107 -14.97 -12.49 10.38
N ALA A 108 -15.49 -11.83 11.42
CA ALA A 108 -16.89 -11.40 11.49
C ALA A 108 -17.30 -10.42 10.37
N MET A 109 -16.37 -9.62 9.84
CA MET A 109 -16.62 -8.70 8.72
C MET A 109 -16.37 -9.35 7.35
N MET A 110 -15.46 -10.33 7.25
CA MET A 110 -15.21 -11.07 6.01
C MET A 110 -16.47 -11.79 5.50
N SER A 111 -17.29 -12.33 6.40
CA SER A 111 -18.53 -13.05 6.06
C SER A 111 -19.61 -12.17 5.43
N ALA A 112 -19.56 -10.85 5.67
CA ALA A 112 -20.51 -9.87 5.11
C ALA A 112 -20.06 -9.31 3.75
N ALA A 113 -18.77 -9.34 3.44
CA ALA A 113 -18.20 -8.73 2.23
C ALA A 113 -18.41 -9.54 0.94
N ASN A 114 -18.78 -10.83 1.05
CA ASN A 114 -19.04 -11.73 -0.07
C ASN A 114 -20.54 -12.06 -0.22
N ARG A 115 -21.43 -11.21 0.30
CA ARG A 115 -22.87 -11.31 0.06
C ARG A 115 -23.28 -10.50 -1.16
#